data_AF-A0A834UDR6-F1
#
_entry.id   AF-A0A834UDR6-F1
#
_cell.length_a   1.000
_cell.length_b   1.000
_cell.length_c   1.000
_cell.angle_alpha   90.00
_cell.angle_beta   90.00
_cell.angle_gamma   90.00
#
_symmetry.space_group_name_H-M   'P 1'
#
loop_
_entity.id
_entity.type
_entity.pdbx_description
1 polymer ?
#
loop_
_entity_poly.entity_id
_entity_poly.type
_entity_poly.pdbx_seq_one_letter_code
_entity_poly.pdbx_strand_id
1 'polypeptide(L)'
;MKRDDGKVNFHGRQLRASTFYRPPVSYLNRTTVRIIDDVEEEIFDADDDQEKDGIEVKLFLLMAEKLNFTWIIKKSKDRYGKRYNETAWKGGFIKLLYDNKIDIAFASIWLNRNHYDFVNLTDPWYQVYIQFLVPRPQPITSFWALTRPFSVTIWILLVLAIFLQSICIFAHARFNPRYPERFRSFLITFIELTGRLLGSWAPKNMVNVKLQLYLWQTMGLILVTAYSSSLAAKLTNSEYENRIDTIKQFFEANLIWGTKTVPSFTNFIDYEDPYLSQLPSTHRVIENKEEIHKNIVKGNFAILGNFVGSVFFPEDEIYNEDLKKYRMMKEMIGKFYASFVAQPWLLSPINRMMLQLRESGIITFHLHDVLRRRTGFNLREILVEYDGKDGSIRVLTLTPLGAAFFLLFVGLSISTLVFYLEIKYKNNSKSIREILRDIDQKRGSRSTSTGKKQL
;
A
#
# COMPACT_ATOMS: atom_id res chain seq x y z
N MET A 1 -41.27 38.91 12.28
CA MET A 1 -40.44 38.21 13.28
C MET A 1 -40.49 39.03 14.57
N LYS A 2 -41.38 38.70 15.52
CA LYS A 2 -41.38 39.38 16.83
C LYS A 2 -40.28 38.73 17.68
N ARG A 3 -39.29 39.53 18.09
CA ARG A 3 -38.24 39.10 19.03
C ARG A 3 -38.83 39.17 20.44
N ASP A 4 -39.50 38.11 20.88
CA ASP A 4 -39.76 37.91 22.31
C ASP A 4 -38.54 37.19 22.92
N ASP A 5 -37.91 37.85 23.89
CA ASP A 5 -36.96 37.30 24.87
C ASP A 5 -35.87 36.35 24.36
N GLY A 6 -35.21 36.72 23.27
CA GLY A 6 -34.00 36.04 22.80
C GLY A 6 -34.18 34.57 22.43
N LYS A 7 -35.42 34.04 22.37
CA LYS A 7 -35.75 32.70 21.87
C LYS A 7 -36.47 32.85 20.54
N VAL A 8 -35.79 32.50 19.45
CA VAL A 8 -36.40 32.53 18.11
C VAL A 8 -37.37 31.36 18.00
N ASN A 9 -38.63 31.65 17.68
CA ASN A 9 -39.69 30.67 17.42
C ASN A 9 -40.31 30.97 16.06
N PHE A 10 -40.45 29.95 15.21
CA PHE A 10 -41.03 30.07 13.86
C PHE A 10 -42.53 29.78 13.81
N HIS A 11 -43.17 29.48 14.94
CA HIS A 11 -44.61 29.32 15.09
C HIS A 11 -45.22 28.31 14.09
N GLY A 12 -44.51 27.21 13.82
CA GLY A 12 -44.96 26.17 12.90
C GLY A 12 -44.81 26.49 11.42
N ARG A 13 -44.16 27.61 11.05
CA ARG A 13 -43.90 27.99 9.65
C ARG A 13 -43.25 26.82 8.90
N GLN A 14 -43.74 26.55 7.69
CA GLN A 14 -43.18 25.51 6.84
C GLN A 14 -41.94 26.01 6.10
N LEU A 15 -40.83 25.28 6.24
CA LEU A 15 -39.57 25.54 5.55
C LEU A 15 -39.34 24.54 4.42
N ARG A 16 -38.85 25.03 3.29
CA ARG A 16 -38.45 24.20 2.14
C ARG A 16 -36.98 23.83 2.31
N ALA A 17 -36.73 22.61 2.78
CA ALA A 17 -35.39 22.05 2.92
C ALA A 17 -35.01 21.27 1.66
N SER A 18 -33.71 21.12 1.39
CA SER A 18 -33.24 20.21 0.34
C SER A 18 -32.00 19.42 0.75
N THR A 19 -31.99 18.14 0.37
CA THR A 19 -30.90 17.19 0.62
C THR A 19 -30.90 16.11 -0.46
N PHE A 20 -30.00 15.13 -0.37
CA PHE A 20 -30.02 13.91 -1.16
C PHE A 20 -29.38 12.76 -0.37
N TYR A 21 -29.59 11.51 -0.82
CA TYR A 21 -29.00 10.33 -0.17
C TYR A 21 -27.47 10.39 -0.19
N ARG A 22 -26.86 10.47 1.00
CA ARG A 22 -25.41 10.49 1.15
C ARG A 22 -24.98 10.03 2.55
N PRO A 23 -24.57 8.77 2.72
CA PRO A 23 -24.00 8.31 3.98
C PRO A 23 -22.71 9.07 4.36
N PRO A 24 -22.47 9.38 5.66
CA PRO A 24 -23.33 9.19 6.82
C PRO A 24 -24.27 10.37 7.11
N VAL A 25 -24.39 11.30 6.16
CA VAL A 25 -25.00 12.63 6.32
C VAL A 25 -26.51 12.57 6.25
N SER A 26 -27.03 11.85 5.25
CA SER A 26 -28.45 11.65 4.98
C SER A 26 -28.68 10.24 4.45
N TYR A 27 -29.62 9.51 5.04
CA TYR A 27 -30.06 8.19 4.57
C TYR A 27 -31.46 8.22 3.95
N LEU A 28 -32.01 9.41 3.68
CA LEU A 28 -33.30 9.59 3.01
C LEU A 28 -33.22 9.05 1.58
N ASN A 29 -34.13 8.14 1.22
CA ASN A 29 -34.08 7.46 -0.08
C ASN A 29 -35.43 7.45 -0.79
N ARG A 30 -36.53 7.18 -0.09
CA ARG A 30 -37.86 7.14 -0.72
C ARG A 30 -38.39 8.52 -1.01
N THR A 31 -38.86 8.71 -2.24
CA THR A 31 -39.42 9.98 -2.70
C THR A 31 -40.80 9.81 -3.30
N THR A 32 -41.72 10.73 -2.98
CA THR A 32 -42.96 10.95 -3.72
C THR A 32 -42.82 12.15 -4.64
N VAL A 33 -43.40 12.04 -5.83
CA VAL A 33 -43.55 13.18 -6.73
C VAL A 33 -44.77 13.97 -6.30
N ARG A 34 -44.60 15.26 -6.02
CA ARG A 34 -45.70 16.19 -5.77
C ARG A 34 -45.57 17.39 -6.69
N ILE A 35 -46.72 17.92 -7.12
CA ILE A 35 -46.76 19.14 -7.91
C ILE A 35 -46.75 20.31 -6.91
N ILE A 36 -45.66 21.08 -6.92
CA ILE A 36 -45.51 22.32 -6.13
C ILE A 36 -45.24 23.44 -7.14
N ASP A 37 -46.04 24.50 -7.11
CA ASP A 37 -45.89 25.67 -7.99
C ASP A 37 -45.85 25.29 -9.50
N ASP A 38 -46.76 24.41 -9.93
CA ASP A 38 -46.88 23.88 -11.31
C ASP A 38 -45.64 23.11 -11.82
N VAL A 39 -44.74 22.69 -10.93
CA VAL A 39 -43.56 21.88 -11.23
C VAL A 39 -43.60 20.57 -10.46
N GLU A 40 -43.36 19.46 -11.15
CA GLU A 40 -43.15 18.15 -10.52
C GLU A 40 -41.84 18.14 -9.73
N GLU A 41 -41.93 17.99 -8.41
CA GLU A 41 -40.78 17.91 -7.53
C GLU A 41 -40.78 16.58 -6.76
N GLU A 42 -39.60 15.96 -6.67
CA GLU A 42 -39.36 14.78 -5.83
C GLU A 42 -39.15 15.23 -4.38
N ILE A 43 -39.99 14.76 -3.48
CA ILE A 43 -39.97 15.09 -2.05
C ILE A 43 -39.72 13.80 -1.28
N PHE A 44 -38.87 13.85 -0.25
CA PHE A 44 -38.62 12.69 0.59
C PHE A 44 -39.81 12.41 1.52
N ASP A 45 -40.28 11.17 1.52
CA ASP A 45 -41.26 10.67 2.48
C ASP A 45 -40.54 10.33 3.77
N ALA A 46 -40.28 11.35 4.57
CA ALA A 46 -39.71 11.18 5.90
C ALA A 46 -40.82 10.75 6.87
N ASP A 47 -41.43 9.60 6.62
CA ASP A 47 -42.39 8.94 7.52
C ASP A 47 -41.69 7.82 8.31
N ASP A 48 -40.77 7.09 7.67
CA ASP A 48 -39.99 6.01 8.30
C ASP A 48 -38.84 6.56 9.16
N ASP A 49 -38.81 6.17 10.43
CA ASP A 49 -37.75 6.53 11.37
C ASP A 49 -36.37 5.97 10.94
N GLN A 50 -36.33 4.89 10.16
CA GLN A 50 -35.09 4.40 9.59
C GLN A 50 -34.54 5.30 8.48
N GLU A 51 -35.38 6.04 7.77
CA GLU A 51 -34.93 6.97 6.72
C GLU A 51 -34.58 8.34 7.28
N LYS A 52 -35.21 8.75 8.40
CA LYS A 52 -34.86 9.93 9.23
C LYS A 52 -33.53 9.78 9.98
N ASP A 53 -32.56 9.11 9.37
CA ASP A 53 -31.24 8.88 9.95
C ASP A 53 -30.17 9.58 9.12
N GLY A 54 -29.02 9.82 9.75
CA GLY A 54 -27.95 10.64 9.19
C GLY A 54 -27.67 11.85 10.07
N ILE A 55 -26.39 12.22 10.16
CA ILE A 55 -25.98 13.25 11.12
C ILE A 55 -26.63 14.61 10.82
N GLU A 56 -26.66 15.06 9.56
CA GLU A 56 -27.27 16.35 9.24
C GLU A 56 -28.80 16.30 9.28
N VAL A 57 -29.42 15.17 8.94
CA VAL A 57 -30.87 14.96 9.10
C VAL A 57 -31.27 15.06 10.57
N LYS A 58 -30.54 14.39 11.48
CA LYS A 58 -30.80 14.48 12.93
C LYS A 58 -30.64 15.91 13.45
N LEU A 59 -29.58 16.61 13.05
CA LEU A 59 -29.38 18.01 13.43
C LEU A 59 -30.50 18.90 12.90
N PHE A 60 -30.95 18.68 11.66
CA PHE A 60 -32.07 19.40 11.07
C PHE A 60 -33.38 19.18 11.84
N LEU A 61 -33.70 17.93 12.22
CA LEU A 61 -34.89 17.60 13.00
C LEU A 61 -34.85 18.22 14.41
N LEU A 62 -33.70 18.20 15.08
CA LEU A 62 -33.51 18.89 16.37
C LEU A 62 -33.72 20.40 16.26
N MET A 63 -33.24 21.00 15.17
CA MET A 63 -33.49 22.42 14.88
C MET A 63 -34.97 22.69 14.62
N ALA A 64 -35.66 21.80 13.88
CA ALA A 64 -37.09 21.90 13.61
C ALA A 64 -37.93 21.88 14.88
N GLU A 65 -37.63 20.95 15.79
CA GLU A 65 -38.30 20.85 17.08
C GLU A 65 -38.03 22.08 17.95
N LYS A 66 -36.76 22.49 18.09
CA LYS A 66 -36.38 23.56 19.02
C LYS A 66 -36.84 24.94 18.57
N LEU A 67 -36.78 25.21 17.26
CA LEU A 67 -37.18 26.47 16.66
C LEU A 67 -38.67 26.45 16.25
N ASN A 68 -39.36 25.32 16.44
CA ASN A 68 -40.78 25.12 16.17
C ASN A 68 -41.16 25.53 14.74
N PHE A 69 -40.60 24.82 13.75
CA PHE A 69 -40.97 24.94 12.34
C PHE A 69 -41.34 23.59 11.75
N THR A 70 -42.22 23.60 10.74
CA THR A 70 -42.53 22.42 9.92
C THR A 70 -41.66 22.42 8.67
N TRP A 71 -41.54 21.29 7.97
CA TRP A 71 -40.61 21.20 6.84
C TRP A 71 -41.17 20.37 5.68
N ILE A 72 -40.64 20.64 4.49
CA ILE A 72 -40.74 19.80 3.30
C ILE A 72 -39.32 19.60 2.78
N ILE A 73 -38.87 18.35 2.61
CA ILE A 73 -37.52 18.07 2.13
C ILE A 73 -37.58 17.67 0.65
N LYS A 74 -37.10 18.57 -0.21
CA LYS A 74 -36.98 18.36 -1.67
C LYS A 74 -35.68 17.63 -2.00
N LYS A 75 -35.75 16.64 -2.89
CA LYS A 75 -34.55 15.97 -3.42
C LYS A 75 -33.88 16.83 -4.47
N SER A 76 -32.57 17.02 -4.32
CA SER A 76 -31.73 17.64 -5.34
C SER A 76 -31.06 16.58 -6.21
N LYS A 77 -30.92 16.88 -7.51
CA LYS A 77 -30.17 16.03 -8.46
C LYS A 77 -28.66 16.12 -8.24
N ASP A 78 -28.18 17.33 -7.93
CA ASP A 78 -26.76 17.62 -7.73
C ASP A 78 -26.53 18.18 -6.32
N ARG A 79 -25.32 18.00 -5.77
CA ARG A 79 -24.91 18.64 -4.52
C ARG A 79 -24.78 20.16 -4.69
N TYR A 80 -23.68 20.62 -5.29
CA TYR A 80 -23.41 22.06 -5.43
C TYR A 80 -24.05 22.65 -6.69
N GLY A 81 -24.14 21.83 -7.76
CA GLY A 81 -24.30 22.32 -9.12
C GLY A 81 -22.95 22.66 -9.75
N LYS A 82 -22.97 23.23 -10.95
CA LYS A 82 -21.76 23.70 -11.66
C LYS A 82 -21.81 25.21 -11.80
N ARG A 83 -20.74 25.89 -11.39
CA ARG A 83 -20.57 27.32 -11.68
C ARG A 83 -20.40 27.48 -13.20
N TYR A 84 -21.28 28.26 -13.82
CA TYR A 84 -21.20 28.54 -15.25
C TYR A 84 -20.32 29.76 -15.49
N ASN A 85 -20.60 30.86 -14.80
CA ASN A 85 -19.87 32.13 -14.88
C ASN A 85 -19.63 32.72 -13.47
N GLU A 86 -18.99 33.88 -13.39
CA GLU A 86 -18.84 34.63 -12.14
C GLU A 86 -20.17 35.01 -11.49
N THR A 87 -21.26 35.03 -12.27
CA THR A 87 -22.59 35.50 -11.85
C THR A 87 -23.66 34.41 -11.80
N ALA A 88 -23.39 33.19 -12.28
CA ALA A 88 -24.44 32.17 -12.42
C ALA A 88 -23.98 30.75 -12.08
N TRP A 89 -24.85 30.02 -11.38
CA TRP A 89 -24.74 28.60 -11.10
C TRP A 89 -25.83 27.81 -11.83
N LYS A 90 -25.48 26.60 -12.27
CA LYS A 90 -26.40 25.66 -12.92
C LYS A 90 -26.61 24.44 -12.02
N GLY A 91 -27.85 24.24 -11.59
CA GLY A 91 -28.26 23.09 -10.79
C GLY A 91 -27.79 23.14 -9.34
N GLY A 92 -28.13 22.12 -8.57
CA GLY A 92 -27.74 21.92 -7.17
C GLY A 92 -28.31 22.92 -6.17
N PHE A 93 -27.86 22.80 -4.92
CA PHE A 93 -28.38 23.60 -3.81
C PHE A 93 -28.13 25.09 -3.96
N ILE A 94 -26.99 25.47 -4.56
CA ILE A 94 -26.59 26.88 -4.69
C ILE A 94 -27.60 27.61 -5.57
N LYS A 95 -27.94 27.03 -6.73
CA LYS A 95 -28.97 27.61 -7.62
C LYS A 95 -30.34 27.63 -6.95
N LEU A 96 -30.76 26.53 -6.32
CA LEU A 96 -32.09 26.44 -5.71
C LEU A 96 -32.30 27.49 -4.60
N LEU A 97 -31.26 27.77 -3.82
CA LEU A 97 -31.33 28.79 -2.77
C LEU A 97 -31.28 30.20 -3.37
N TYR A 98 -30.41 30.45 -4.36
CA TYR A 98 -30.32 31.73 -5.06
C TYR A 98 -31.65 32.11 -5.73
N ASP A 99 -32.34 31.14 -6.32
CA ASP A 99 -33.68 31.30 -6.93
C ASP A 99 -34.81 31.36 -5.89
N ASN A 100 -34.51 31.35 -4.59
CA ASN A 100 -35.49 31.31 -3.47
C ASN A 100 -36.50 30.14 -3.53
N LYS A 101 -36.12 29.02 -4.18
CA LYS A 101 -36.94 27.79 -4.25
C LYS A 101 -36.84 26.93 -2.99
N ILE A 102 -35.76 27.10 -2.25
CA ILE A 102 -35.51 26.46 -0.95
C ILE A 102 -35.06 27.50 0.08
N ASP A 103 -35.29 27.20 1.34
CA ASP A 103 -34.95 28.05 2.47
C ASP A 103 -33.68 27.57 3.19
N ILE A 104 -33.40 26.26 3.12
CA ILE A 104 -32.22 25.62 3.71
C ILE A 104 -31.79 24.38 2.91
N ALA A 105 -30.49 24.10 2.84
CA ALA A 105 -29.94 22.88 2.25
C ALA A 105 -28.84 22.28 3.13
N PHE A 106 -28.77 20.94 3.13
CA PHE A 106 -27.75 20.19 3.84
C PHE A 106 -27.43 18.88 3.11
N ALA A 107 -26.15 18.61 2.85
CA ALA A 107 -25.63 17.30 2.42
C ALA A 107 -24.09 17.29 2.50
N SER A 108 -23.53 17.76 3.62
CA SER A 108 -22.10 18.03 3.81
C SER A 108 -21.58 18.98 2.75
N ILE A 109 -22.12 20.20 2.78
CA ILE A 109 -21.73 21.29 1.90
C ILE A 109 -20.47 21.90 2.50
N TRP A 110 -19.39 21.95 1.73
CA TRP A 110 -18.12 22.48 2.22
C TRP A 110 -18.11 24.00 2.19
N LEU A 111 -17.60 24.59 3.27
CA LEU A 111 -17.27 25.99 3.35
C LEU A 111 -16.19 26.30 2.31
N ASN A 112 -16.58 26.98 1.24
CA ASN A 112 -15.69 27.38 0.16
C ASN A 112 -16.04 28.81 -0.28
N ARG A 113 -15.03 29.60 -0.62
CA ARG A 113 -15.19 30.98 -1.09
C ARG A 113 -16.12 31.06 -2.30
N ASN A 114 -15.93 30.16 -3.27
CA ASN A 114 -16.78 30.08 -4.47
C ASN A 114 -18.27 29.89 -4.16
N HIS A 115 -18.61 29.23 -3.06
CA HIS A 115 -19.99 29.04 -2.63
C HIS A 115 -20.49 30.27 -1.86
N TYR A 116 -19.65 30.81 -0.98
CA TYR A 116 -19.97 31.98 -0.15
C TYR A 116 -20.31 33.23 -0.96
N ASP A 117 -19.71 33.40 -2.15
CA ASP A 117 -20.00 34.52 -3.06
C ASP A 117 -21.45 34.55 -3.56
N PHE A 118 -22.18 33.42 -3.51
CA PHE A 118 -23.53 33.29 -4.03
C PHE A 118 -24.58 32.99 -2.97
N VAL A 119 -24.21 32.26 -1.93
CA VAL A 119 -25.14 31.78 -0.90
C VAL A 119 -24.53 31.89 0.49
N ASN A 120 -25.39 32.15 1.48
CA ASN A 120 -24.98 32.22 2.87
C ASN A 120 -24.78 30.83 3.46
N LEU A 121 -23.57 30.56 3.92
CA LEU A 121 -23.19 29.34 4.60
C LEU A 121 -23.31 29.56 6.11
N THR A 122 -23.90 28.60 6.82
CA THR A 122 -23.97 28.61 8.28
C THR A 122 -22.58 28.39 8.87
N ASP A 123 -22.46 28.63 10.17
CA ASP A 123 -21.30 28.16 10.91
C ASP A 123 -21.16 26.64 10.67
N PRO A 124 -19.94 26.16 10.35
CA PRO A 124 -19.76 24.76 10.06
C PRO A 124 -20.08 23.95 11.30
N TRP A 125 -20.56 22.72 11.13
CA TRP A 125 -20.89 21.82 12.24
C TRP A 125 -19.74 20.84 12.54
N TYR A 126 -19.02 20.38 11.51
CA TYR A 126 -17.93 19.40 11.65
C TYR A 126 -16.83 19.58 10.59
N GLN A 127 -15.64 19.06 10.89
CA GLN A 127 -14.49 19.06 9.99
C GLN A 127 -14.35 17.72 9.28
N VAL A 128 -14.36 17.74 7.94
CA VAL A 128 -14.25 16.58 7.06
C VAL A 128 -12.87 16.58 6.40
N TYR A 129 -12.27 15.40 6.25
CA TYR A 129 -11.00 15.23 5.58
C TYR A 129 -11.20 14.45 4.29
N ILE A 130 -10.60 14.90 3.19
CA ILE A 130 -10.57 14.14 1.94
C ILE A 130 -9.25 13.40 1.86
N GLN A 131 -9.32 12.10 1.64
CA GLN A 131 -8.16 11.21 1.62
C GLN A 131 -8.33 10.11 0.57
N PHE A 132 -7.20 9.53 0.16
CA PHE A 132 -7.20 8.34 -0.68
C PHE A 132 -7.07 7.08 0.16
N LEU A 133 -7.76 6.02 -0.26
CA LEU A 133 -7.30 4.67 0.03
C LEU A 133 -6.36 4.23 -1.08
N VAL A 134 -5.25 3.63 -0.67
CA VAL A 134 -4.21 3.07 -1.54
C VAL A 134 -4.06 1.58 -1.27
N PRO A 135 -3.55 0.80 -2.23
CA PRO A 135 -3.30 -0.62 -2.03
C PRO A 135 -2.41 -0.87 -0.80
N ARG A 136 -2.72 -1.91 -0.03
CA ARG A 136 -1.86 -2.35 1.08
C ARG A 136 -0.52 -2.86 0.54
N PRO A 137 0.59 -2.58 1.22
CA PRO A 137 1.89 -3.08 0.80
C PRO A 137 1.89 -4.61 0.86
N GLN A 138 2.34 -5.24 -0.22
CA GLN A 138 2.41 -6.70 -0.28
C GLN A 138 3.76 -7.20 0.27
N PRO A 139 3.82 -8.42 0.82
CA PRO A 139 5.09 -9.03 1.16
C PRO A 139 5.95 -9.24 -0.09
N ILE A 140 7.21 -8.82 -0.01
CA ILE A 140 8.17 -9.04 -1.08
C ILE A 140 8.61 -10.50 -1.03
N THR A 141 8.11 -11.33 -1.96
CA THR A 141 8.64 -12.67 -2.18
C THR A 141 9.77 -12.60 -3.21
N SER A 142 11.02 -12.54 -2.73
CA SER A 142 12.18 -12.44 -3.62
C SER A 142 12.78 -13.80 -3.90
N PHE A 143 12.99 -14.11 -5.18
CA PHE A 143 13.78 -15.28 -5.60
C PHE A 143 15.18 -15.32 -4.98
N TRP A 144 15.78 -14.15 -4.75
CA TRP A 144 17.10 -13.96 -4.15
C TRP A 144 17.06 -13.75 -2.63
N ALA A 145 16.00 -14.17 -1.95
CA ALA A 145 15.85 -13.93 -0.50
C ALA A 145 17.06 -14.43 0.31
N LEU A 146 17.69 -15.53 -0.10
CA LEU A 146 18.87 -16.11 0.57
C LEU A 146 20.13 -15.24 0.50
N THR A 147 20.25 -14.31 -0.45
CA THR A 147 21.41 -13.41 -0.50
C THR A 147 21.22 -12.14 0.33
N ARG A 148 19.97 -11.83 0.75
CA ARG A 148 19.61 -10.63 1.51
C ARG A 148 20.14 -10.51 2.95
N PRO A 149 20.50 -11.59 3.69
CA PRO A 149 21.01 -11.44 5.06
C PRO A 149 22.29 -10.60 5.14
N PHE A 150 23.14 -10.67 4.12
CA PHE A 150 24.34 -9.86 4.01
C PHE A 150 24.23 -8.86 2.86
N SER A 151 24.76 -7.65 3.08
CA SER A 151 24.86 -6.65 2.02
C SER A 151 25.85 -7.10 0.94
N VAL A 152 25.70 -6.56 -0.26
CA VAL A 152 26.63 -6.83 -1.38
C VAL A 152 28.08 -6.51 -0.99
N THR A 153 28.29 -5.48 -0.18
CA THR A 153 29.61 -5.13 0.37
C THR A 153 30.22 -6.27 1.19
N ILE A 154 29.44 -6.91 2.08
CA ILE A 154 29.92 -8.05 2.88
C ILE A 154 30.26 -9.25 1.98
N TRP A 155 29.44 -9.52 0.97
CA TRP A 155 29.72 -10.57 -0.01
C TRP A 155 31.03 -10.34 -0.76
N ILE A 156 31.28 -9.11 -1.21
CA ILE A 156 32.54 -8.75 -1.88
C ILE A 156 33.72 -8.89 -0.91
N LEU A 157 33.58 -8.41 0.33
CA LEU A 157 34.62 -8.54 1.36
C LEU A 157 34.91 -10.00 1.68
N LEU A 158 33.91 -10.88 1.69
CA LEU A 158 34.09 -12.30 1.92
C LEU A 158 34.89 -12.96 0.79
N VAL A 159 34.55 -12.68 -0.47
CA VAL A 159 35.30 -13.17 -1.64
C VAL A 159 36.75 -12.65 -1.61
N LEU A 160 36.92 -11.36 -1.32
CA LEU A 160 38.24 -10.74 -1.21
C LEU A 160 39.07 -11.35 -0.08
N ALA A 161 38.46 -11.60 1.09
CA ALA A 161 39.13 -12.22 2.23
C ALA A 161 39.60 -13.64 1.92
N ILE A 162 38.76 -14.47 1.27
CA ILE A 162 39.17 -15.82 0.83
C ILE A 162 40.33 -15.74 -0.15
N PHE A 163 40.27 -14.82 -1.12
CA PHE A 163 41.30 -14.65 -2.12
C PHE A 163 42.64 -14.20 -1.52
N LEU A 164 42.62 -13.17 -0.67
CA LEU A 164 43.80 -12.67 0.03
C LEU A 164 44.41 -13.73 0.94
N GLN A 165 43.58 -14.44 1.73
CA GLN A 165 44.07 -15.52 2.59
C GLN A 165 44.70 -16.66 1.78
N SER A 166 44.13 -16.96 0.60
CA SER A 166 44.68 -17.96 -0.32
C SER A 166 46.04 -17.55 -0.86
N ILE A 167 46.22 -16.27 -1.20
CA ILE A 167 47.52 -15.71 -1.62
C ILE A 167 48.53 -15.80 -0.49
N CYS A 168 48.16 -15.41 0.74
CA CYS A 168 49.06 -15.45 1.89
C CYS A 168 49.55 -16.88 2.18
N ILE A 169 48.64 -17.86 2.21
CA ILE A 169 49.01 -19.27 2.47
C ILE A 169 49.82 -19.84 1.31
N PHE A 170 49.47 -19.51 0.06
CA PHE A 170 50.23 -19.91 -1.12
C PHE A 170 51.67 -19.36 -1.09
N ALA A 171 51.84 -18.07 -0.78
CA ALA A 171 53.15 -17.45 -0.65
C ALA A 171 53.96 -18.09 0.50
N HIS A 172 53.35 -18.27 1.66
CA HIS A 172 53.98 -18.95 2.80
C HIS A 172 54.42 -20.38 2.46
N ALA A 173 53.59 -21.13 1.72
CA ALA A 173 53.91 -22.49 1.29
C ALA A 173 55.02 -22.55 0.22
N ARG A 174 55.19 -21.48 -0.56
CA ARG A 174 56.27 -21.36 -1.55
C ARG A 174 57.61 -21.05 -0.90
N PHE A 175 57.64 -20.15 0.09
CA PHE A 175 58.88 -19.73 0.76
C PHE A 175 59.34 -20.67 1.87
N ASN A 176 58.42 -21.39 2.52
CA ASN A 176 58.77 -22.31 3.60
C ASN A 176 58.75 -23.78 3.12
N PRO A 177 59.90 -24.47 3.03
CA PRO A 177 59.95 -25.88 2.63
C PRO A 177 59.32 -26.83 3.66
N ARG A 178 59.05 -26.35 4.88
CA ARG A 178 58.34 -27.11 5.94
C ARG A 178 56.80 -27.06 5.81
N TYR A 179 56.26 -26.36 4.81
CA TYR A 179 54.81 -26.35 4.53
C TYR A 179 54.40 -27.54 3.65
N PRO A 180 53.18 -28.08 3.82
CA PRO A 180 52.69 -29.16 2.98
C PRO A 180 52.66 -28.79 1.49
N GLU A 181 53.19 -29.68 0.63
CA GLU A 181 53.25 -29.54 -0.84
C GLU A 181 51.90 -29.18 -1.48
N ARG A 182 50.78 -29.62 -0.88
CA ARG A 182 49.42 -29.34 -1.38
C ARG A 182 49.09 -27.85 -1.49
N PHE A 183 49.63 -27.04 -0.58
CA PHE A 183 49.39 -25.58 -0.57
C PHE A 183 50.26 -24.82 -1.57
N ARG A 184 51.18 -25.50 -2.27
CA ARG A 184 51.98 -24.90 -3.36
C ARG A 184 51.19 -24.72 -4.65
N SER A 185 49.98 -25.26 -4.74
CA SER A 185 49.05 -25.02 -5.86
C SER A 185 47.98 -24.04 -5.41
N PHE A 186 47.92 -22.85 -6.02
CA PHE A 186 46.96 -21.81 -5.65
C PHE A 186 45.50 -22.30 -5.68
N LEU A 187 45.11 -23.04 -6.73
CA LEU A 187 43.75 -23.55 -6.89
C LEU A 187 43.35 -24.54 -5.78
N ILE A 188 44.26 -25.45 -5.40
CA ILE A 188 44.03 -26.43 -4.33
C ILE A 188 43.92 -25.71 -2.99
N THR A 189 44.79 -24.72 -2.73
CA THR A 189 44.73 -23.88 -1.54
C THR A 189 43.40 -23.12 -1.45
N PHE A 190 42.95 -22.52 -2.56
CA PHE A 190 41.70 -21.77 -2.61
C PHE A 190 40.47 -22.65 -2.34
N ILE A 191 40.40 -23.85 -2.93
CA ILE A 191 39.32 -24.82 -2.69
C ILE A 191 39.34 -25.29 -1.23
N GLU A 192 40.52 -25.63 -0.69
CA GLU A 192 40.64 -26.11 0.68
C GLU A 192 40.27 -25.03 1.71
N LEU A 193 40.65 -23.77 1.49
CA LEU A 193 40.27 -22.66 2.36
C LEU A 193 38.79 -22.30 2.30
N THR A 194 38.19 -22.36 1.10
CA THR A 194 36.75 -22.19 0.92
C THR A 194 35.98 -23.31 1.63
N GLY A 195 36.44 -24.55 1.49
CA GLY A 195 35.84 -25.71 2.14
C GLY A 195 35.93 -25.68 3.68
N ARG A 196 37.06 -25.22 4.21
CA ARG A 196 37.24 -24.99 5.66
C ARG A 196 36.33 -23.87 6.17
N LEU A 197 36.22 -22.76 5.43
CA LEU A 197 35.33 -21.65 5.79
C LEU A 197 33.86 -22.11 5.91
N LEU A 198 33.41 -22.97 4.99
CA LEU A 198 32.06 -23.54 4.99
C LEU A 198 31.86 -24.70 6.00
N GLY A 199 32.91 -25.11 6.71
CA GLY A 199 32.84 -26.22 7.68
C GLY A 199 32.76 -27.62 7.06
N SER A 200 32.97 -27.77 5.75
CA SER A 200 32.86 -29.06 5.06
C SER A 200 34.13 -29.92 5.10
N TRP A 201 35.29 -29.32 5.43
CA TRP A 201 36.59 -30.01 5.44
C TRP A 201 37.22 -29.97 6.83
N ALA A 202 37.46 -31.15 7.40
CA ALA A 202 38.13 -31.28 8.70
C ALA A 202 39.66 -31.16 8.57
N PRO A 203 40.35 -30.54 9.55
CA PRO A 203 41.80 -30.41 9.53
C PRO A 203 42.47 -31.78 9.62
N LYS A 204 43.25 -32.14 8.59
CA LYS A 204 44.27 -33.20 8.73
C LYS A 204 45.45 -32.63 9.52
N ASN A 205 46.01 -33.43 10.43
CA ASN A 205 47.06 -33.01 11.36
C ASN A 205 48.28 -32.42 10.61
N MET A 206 48.52 -31.11 10.75
CA MET A 206 49.66 -30.42 10.12
C MET A 206 50.37 -29.55 11.15
N VAL A 207 51.58 -29.92 11.56
CA VAL A 207 52.27 -29.41 12.77
C VAL A 207 52.57 -27.91 12.75
N ASN A 208 52.80 -27.29 11.58
CA ASN A 208 53.29 -25.90 11.51
C ASN A 208 52.23 -24.83 11.16
N VAL A 209 51.01 -25.21 10.74
CA VAL A 209 49.99 -24.26 10.24
C VAL A 209 48.70 -24.32 11.07
N LYS A 210 48.72 -25.04 12.20
CA LYS A 210 47.54 -25.33 13.02
C LYS A 210 46.80 -24.07 13.42
N LEU A 211 47.49 -23.11 14.03
CA LEU A 211 46.85 -21.93 14.59
C LEU A 211 46.15 -21.09 13.53
N GLN A 212 46.82 -20.77 12.42
CA GLN A 212 46.23 -19.98 11.33
C GLN A 212 45.02 -20.68 10.69
N LEU A 213 45.09 -22.00 10.48
CA LEU A 213 43.98 -22.77 9.91
C LEU A 213 42.82 -22.92 10.90
N TYR A 214 43.10 -23.05 12.20
CA TYR A 214 42.06 -23.07 13.23
C TYR A 214 41.39 -21.71 13.38
N LEU A 215 42.14 -20.61 13.36
CA LEU A 215 41.58 -19.26 13.37
C LEU A 215 40.68 -19.00 12.15
N TRP A 216 41.11 -19.45 10.97
CA TRP A 216 40.29 -19.39 9.75
C TRP A 216 39.01 -20.22 9.87
N GLN A 217 39.11 -21.43 10.44
CA GLN A 217 37.96 -22.29 10.71
C GLN A 217 36.97 -21.65 11.69
N THR A 218 37.47 -21.03 12.77
CA THR A 218 36.63 -20.33 13.74
C THR A 218 35.96 -19.10 13.13
N MET A 219 36.65 -18.37 12.23
CA MET A 219 36.03 -17.27 11.49
C MET A 219 34.89 -17.77 10.59
N GLY A 220 35.09 -18.90 9.91
CA GLY A 220 34.03 -19.56 9.14
C GLY A 220 32.82 -19.92 9.99
N LEU A 221 33.04 -20.50 11.18
CA LEU A 221 31.96 -20.81 12.13
C LEU A 221 31.18 -19.55 12.52
N ILE A 222 31.87 -18.46 12.87
CA ILE A 222 31.25 -17.18 13.23
C ILE A 222 30.43 -16.60 12.07
N LEU A 223 30.95 -16.66 10.84
CA LEU A 223 30.23 -16.16 9.67
C LEU A 223 28.97 -16.98 9.37
N VAL A 224 29.04 -18.31 9.45
CA VAL A 224 27.89 -19.20 9.21
C VAL A 224 26.81 -19.01 10.27
N THR A 225 27.18 -18.87 11.55
CA THR A 225 26.21 -18.62 12.62
C THR A 225 25.60 -17.23 12.50
N ALA A 226 26.39 -16.20 12.19
CA ALA A 226 25.89 -14.85 11.93
C ALA A 226 24.94 -14.80 10.73
N TYR A 227 25.26 -15.51 9.65
CA TYR A 227 24.38 -15.62 8.48
C TYR A 227 23.07 -16.32 8.84
N SER A 228 23.14 -17.46 9.53
CA SER A 228 21.97 -18.26 9.91
C SER A 228 21.04 -17.47 10.85
N SER A 229 21.60 -16.76 11.82
CA SER A 229 20.86 -15.88 12.74
C SER A 229 20.20 -14.71 11.99
N SER A 230 20.94 -14.05 11.10
CA SER A 230 20.41 -12.92 10.31
C SER A 230 19.31 -13.39 9.34
N LEU A 231 19.47 -14.56 8.73
CA LEU A 231 18.47 -15.18 7.88
C LEU A 231 17.21 -15.52 8.69
N ALA A 232 17.35 -16.12 9.87
CA ALA A 232 16.22 -16.43 10.74
C ALA A 232 15.43 -15.16 11.12
N ALA A 233 16.12 -14.09 11.51
CA ALA A 233 15.50 -12.81 11.84
C ALA A 233 14.75 -12.18 10.65
N LYS A 234 15.27 -12.32 9.43
CA LYS A 234 14.61 -11.86 8.20
C LYS A 234 13.44 -12.75 7.78
N LEU A 235 13.50 -14.05 8.05
CA LEU A 235 12.38 -14.95 7.78
C LEU A 235 11.23 -14.74 8.77
N THR A 236 11.54 -14.33 10.01
CA THR A 236 10.50 -13.96 10.97
C THR A 236 9.81 -12.64 10.63
N ASN A 237 10.55 -11.67 10.08
CA ASN A 237 10.01 -10.37 9.66
C ASN A 237 9.97 -10.29 8.13
N SER A 238 8.82 -10.60 7.54
CA SER A 238 8.64 -10.43 6.09
C SER A 238 8.93 -8.98 5.69
N GLU A 239 9.81 -8.78 4.71
CA GLU A 239 10.01 -7.48 4.09
C GLU A 239 8.79 -7.17 3.22
N TYR A 240 8.20 -5.99 3.39
CA TYR A 240 7.04 -5.51 2.64
C TYR A 240 7.46 -4.47 1.61
N GLU A 241 6.62 -4.29 0.59
CA GLU A 241 6.75 -3.17 -0.34
C GLU A 241 6.71 -1.82 0.36
N ASN A 242 7.29 -0.81 -0.28
CA ASN A 242 7.25 0.54 0.24
C ASN A 242 5.81 1.01 0.35
N ARG A 243 5.48 1.53 1.52
CA ARG A 243 4.17 2.07 1.82
C ARG A 243 3.93 3.37 1.05
N ILE A 244 2.70 3.57 0.60
CA ILE A 244 2.27 4.79 -0.08
C ILE A 244 1.56 5.66 0.96
N ASP A 245 2.28 6.63 1.51
CA ASP A 245 1.74 7.57 2.49
C ASP A 245 1.64 9.00 1.95
N THR A 246 2.41 9.34 0.92
CA THR A 246 2.48 10.69 0.36
C THR A 246 2.01 10.76 -1.07
N ILE A 247 1.58 11.95 -1.49
CA ILE A 247 1.16 12.23 -2.87
C ILE A 247 2.34 12.05 -3.84
N LYS A 248 3.56 12.33 -3.41
CA LYS A 248 4.75 12.02 -4.20
C LYS A 248 4.86 10.51 -4.49
N GLN A 249 4.72 9.67 -3.46
CA GLN A 249 4.76 8.22 -3.59
C GLN A 249 3.59 7.69 -4.42
N PHE A 250 2.44 8.35 -4.35
CA PHE A 250 1.27 8.04 -5.18
C PHE A 250 1.61 8.13 -6.68
N PHE A 251 2.33 9.17 -7.10
CA PHE A 251 2.77 9.31 -8.49
C PHE A 251 3.91 8.36 -8.84
N GLU A 252 4.87 8.11 -7.94
CA GLU A 252 5.93 7.12 -8.14
C GLU A 252 5.37 5.70 -8.36
N ALA A 253 4.25 5.38 -7.69
CA ALA A 253 3.53 4.12 -7.84
C ALA A 253 2.60 4.07 -9.08
N ASN A 254 2.52 5.15 -9.88
CA ASN A 254 1.65 5.28 -11.06
C ASN A 254 0.17 4.96 -10.77
N LEU A 255 -0.33 5.40 -9.61
CA LEU A 255 -1.72 5.18 -9.22
C LEU A 255 -2.67 6.08 -10.04
N ILE A 256 -3.79 5.48 -10.43
CA ILE A 256 -4.91 6.15 -11.09
C ILE A 256 -6.04 6.25 -10.07
N TRP A 257 -6.81 7.33 -10.11
CA TRP A 257 -8.01 7.44 -9.30
C TRP A 257 -9.17 7.90 -10.16
N GLY A 258 -10.40 7.66 -9.73
CA GLY A 258 -11.55 7.97 -10.56
C GLY A 258 -12.83 8.11 -9.78
N THR A 259 -13.78 8.83 -10.39
CA THR A 259 -15.12 9.06 -9.86
C THR A 259 -16.15 8.98 -10.98
N LYS A 260 -17.43 8.73 -10.65
CA LYS A 260 -18.53 8.68 -11.64
C LYS A 260 -18.66 9.93 -12.51
N THR A 261 -18.39 11.09 -11.93
CA THR A 261 -18.39 12.36 -12.65
C THR A 261 -17.09 13.10 -12.39
N VAL A 262 -16.67 13.95 -13.32
CA VAL A 262 -15.52 14.83 -13.11
C VAL A 262 -15.84 15.76 -11.93
N PRO A 263 -15.12 15.65 -10.80
CA PRO A 263 -15.39 16.50 -9.67
C PRO A 263 -14.87 17.90 -9.98
N SER A 264 -15.41 18.92 -9.32
CA SER A 264 -14.85 20.27 -9.44
C SER A 264 -13.52 20.31 -8.69
N PHE A 265 -12.42 20.02 -9.38
CA PHE A 265 -11.07 19.98 -8.81
C PHE A 265 -10.71 21.24 -8.02
N THR A 266 -11.15 22.40 -8.51
CA THR A 266 -10.99 23.71 -7.85
C THR A 266 -11.59 23.80 -6.45
N ASN A 267 -12.50 22.90 -6.07
CA ASN A 267 -13.13 22.91 -4.77
C ASN A 267 -12.30 22.21 -3.70
N PHE A 268 -11.34 21.37 -4.07
CA PHE A 268 -10.59 20.58 -3.11
C PHE A 268 -9.10 20.37 -3.42
N ILE A 269 -8.64 20.75 -4.60
CA ILE A 269 -7.23 20.70 -4.98
C ILE A 269 -6.63 22.08 -4.77
N ASP A 270 -5.57 22.11 -3.98
CA ASP A 270 -4.70 23.27 -3.86
C ASP A 270 -3.71 23.28 -5.02
N TYR A 271 -3.79 24.29 -5.87
CA TYR A 271 -2.90 24.44 -7.02
C TYR A 271 -1.56 25.11 -6.66
N GLU A 272 -1.41 25.63 -5.43
CA GLU A 272 -0.14 26.14 -4.95
C GLU A 272 0.87 25.01 -4.69
N ASP A 273 0.38 23.80 -4.40
CA ASP A 273 1.21 22.61 -4.21
C ASP A 273 1.57 21.97 -5.57
N PRO A 274 2.88 21.81 -5.89
CA PRO A 274 3.35 21.20 -7.13
C PRO A 274 2.88 19.76 -7.37
N TYR A 275 2.57 19.01 -6.31
CA TYR A 275 2.14 17.61 -6.42
C TYR A 275 0.62 17.49 -6.51
N LEU A 276 -0.13 18.23 -5.67
CA LEU A 276 -1.60 18.22 -5.72
C LEU A 276 -2.13 18.74 -7.06
N SER A 277 -1.49 19.74 -7.65
CA SER A 277 -1.83 20.28 -8.97
C SER A 277 -1.76 19.25 -10.10
N GLN A 278 -1.02 18.14 -9.92
CA GLN A 278 -0.91 17.05 -10.89
C GLN A 278 -2.00 15.99 -10.72
N LEU A 279 -2.74 15.95 -9.60
CA LEU A 279 -3.78 14.93 -9.37
C LEU A 279 -4.88 14.89 -10.44
N PRO A 280 -5.33 16.00 -11.06
CA PRO A 280 -6.29 15.95 -12.15
C PRO A 280 -5.80 15.13 -13.35
N SER A 281 -4.49 15.07 -13.59
CA SER A 281 -3.91 14.33 -14.72
C SER A 281 -4.06 12.81 -14.60
N THR A 282 -4.16 12.30 -13.36
CA THR A 282 -4.35 10.87 -13.06
C THR A 282 -5.81 10.49 -12.84
N HIS A 283 -6.74 11.46 -12.95
CA HIS A 283 -8.18 11.22 -12.83
C HIS A 283 -8.74 10.51 -14.05
N ARG A 284 -9.62 9.53 -13.82
CA ARG A 284 -10.45 8.89 -14.85
C ARG A 284 -11.91 8.89 -14.45
N VAL A 285 -12.79 9.13 -15.41
CA VAL A 285 -14.23 8.99 -15.20
C VAL A 285 -14.57 7.50 -15.28
N ILE A 286 -15.18 6.96 -14.22
CA ILE A 286 -15.53 5.54 -14.13
C ILE A 286 -17.00 5.44 -13.70
N GLU A 287 -17.85 5.00 -14.61
CA GLU A 287 -19.30 4.93 -14.38
C GLU A 287 -19.70 3.64 -13.65
N ASN A 288 -19.03 2.53 -13.96
CA ASN A 288 -19.41 1.20 -13.50
C ASN A 288 -18.57 0.70 -12.32
N LYS A 289 -19.26 0.16 -11.31
CA LYS A 289 -18.64 -0.48 -10.14
C LYS A 289 -17.71 -1.65 -10.51
N GLU A 290 -18.03 -2.37 -11.57
CA GLU A 290 -17.21 -3.49 -12.08
C GLU A 290 -15.87 -3.03 -12.63
N GLU A 291 -15.81 -1.86 -13.24
CA GLU A 291 -14.56 -1.29 -13.75
C GLU A 291 -13.66 -0.85 -12.60
N ILE A 292 -14.23 -0.27 -11.55
CA ILE A 292 -13.53 0.02 -10.29
C ILE A 292 -12.94 -1.27 -9.73
N HIS A 293 -13.73 -2.34 -9.61
CA HIS A 293 -13.26 -3.65 -9.16
C HIS A 293 -12.10 -4.18 -10.01
N LYS A 294 -12.21 -4.11 -11.34
CA LYS A 294 -11.16 -4.55 -12.27
C LYS A 294 -9.84 -3.78 -12.09
N ASN A 295 -9.91 -2.47 -11.85
CA ASN A 295 -8.73 -1.64 -11.60
C ASN A 295 -8.14 -1.89 -10.19
N ILE A 296 -8.99 -2.14 -9.20
CA ILE A 296 -8.56 -2.57 -7.86
C ILE A 296 -7.81 -3.90 -7.93
N VAL A 297 -8.31 -4.88 -8.69
CA VAL A 297 -7.66 -6.18 -8.89
C VAL A 297 -6.30 -6.03 -9.60
N LYS A 298 -6.15 -5.07 -10.52
CA LYS A 298 -4.86 -4.74 -11.14
C LYS A 298 -3.86 -4.10 -10.17
N GLY A 299 -4.33 -3.53 -9.05
CA GLY A 299 -3.49 -2.93 -8.01
C GLY A 299 -2.98 -1.52 -8.32
N ASN A 300 -3.49 -0.86 -9.36
CA ASN A 300 -3.05 0.47 -9.79
C ASN A 300 -4.12 1.56 -9.60
N PHE A 301 -5.06 1.34 -8.68
CA PHE A 301 -6.17 2.24 -8.43
C PHE A 301 -6.11 2.82 -7.01
N ALA A 302 -6.61 4.03 -6.84
CA ALA A 302 -6.80 4.67 -5.55
C ALA A 302 -8.22 5.18 -5.42
N ILE A 303 -8.78 5.03 -4.23
CA ILE A 303 -10.18 5.30 -3.94
C ILE A 303 -10.29 6.64 -3.21
N LEU A 304 -11.01 7.59 -3.78
CA LEU A 304 -11.31 8.86 -3.13
C LEU A 304 -12.43 8.68 -2.10
N GLY A 305 -12.32 9.34 -0.96
CA GLY A 305 -13.41 9.41 -0.01
C GLY A 305 -13.21 10.44 1.09
N ASN A 306 -14.25 10.55 1.91
CA ASN A 306 -14.31 11.44 3.05
C ASN A 306 -14.08 10.65 4.33
N PHE A 307 -13.12 11.09 5.13
CA PHE A 307 -12.93 10.61 6.48
C PHE A 307 -13.74 11.48 7.45
N VAL A 308 -14.68 10.83 8.15
CA VAL A 308 -15.63 11.46 9.07
C VAL A 308 -15.65 10.67 10.37
N GLY A 309 -15.26 11.31 11.48
CA GLY A 309 -15.14 10.67 12.78
C GLY A 309 -14.03 9.62 12.80
N SER A 310 -14.42 8.35 12.78
CA SER A 310 -13.53 7.19 12.79
C SER A 310 -13.81 6.23 11.65
N VAL A 311 -14.45 6.71 10.58
CA VAL A 311 -14.88 5.90 9.44
C VAL A 311 -14.55 6.64 8.15
N PHE A 312 -14.07 5.90 7.16
CA PHE A 312 -13.87 6.41 5.82
C PHE A 312 -15.04 6.02 4.93
N PHE A 313 -15.59 7.01 4.23
CA PHE A 313 -16.70 6.85 3.31
C PHE A 313 -16.20 7.09 1.89
N PRO A 314 -16.12 6.04 1.04
CA PRO A 314 -15.76 6.21 -0.35
C PRO A 314 -16.80 7.08 -1.08
N GLU A 315 -16.37 7.87 -2.07
CA GLU A 315 -17.28 8.72 -2.86
C GLU A 315 -18.23 7.86 -3.71
N ASP A 316 -17.70 6.76 -4.25
CA ASP A 316 -18.43 5.78 -5.06
C ASP A 316 -18.69 4.48 -4.30
N GLU A 317 -19.69 3.73 -4.75
CA GLU A 317 -20.03 2.44 -4.15
C GLU A 317 -19.00 1.36 -4.50
N ILE A 318 -18.40 0.73 -3.49
CA ILE A 318 -17.33 -0.26 -3.65
C ILE A 318 -17.76 -1.59 -3.01
N TYR A 319 -17.20 -2.70 -3.48
CA TYR A 319 -17.41 -3.99 -2.83
C TYR A 319 -16.65 -4.05 -1.51
N ASN A 320 -17.31 -4.59 -0.49
CA ASN A 320 -16.73 -4.73 0.85
C ASN A 320 -15.43 -5.54 0.87
N GLU A 321 -15.27 -6.51 -0.04
CA GLU A 321 -14.08 -7.35 -0.17
C GLU A 321 -12.87 -6.59 -0.69
N ASP A 322 -13.10 -5.63 -1.59
CA ASP A 322 -12.03 -4.82 -2.20
C ASP A 322 -11.39 -3.89 -1.17
N LEU A 323 -12.18 -3.37 -0.23
CA LEU A 323 -11.71 -2.49 0.84
C LEU A 323 -10.65 -3.17 1.72
N LYS A 324 -10.73 -4.49 1.93
CA LYS A 324 -9.74 -5.22 2.75
C LYS A 324 -8.33 -5.13 2.21
N LYS A 325 -8.18 -5.04 0.88
CA LYS A 325 -6.87 -4.94 0.21
C LYS A 325 -6.29 -3.52 0.25
N TYR A 326 -7.03 -2.56 0.79
CA TYR A 326 -6.66 -1.15 0.80
C TYR A 326 -6.40 -0.64 2.22
N ARG A 327 -5.57 0.38 2.31
CA ARG A 327 -5.29 1.16 3.52
C ARG A 327 -5.54 2.62 3.24
N MET A 328 -5.78 3.38 4.30
CA MET A 328 -5.81 4.82 4.24
C MET A 328 -4.40 5.41 4.04
N MET A 329 -4.26 6.32 3.09
CA MET A 329 -3.05 7.11 2.91
C MET A 329 -2.93 8.13 4.06
N LYS A 330 -1.71 8.30 4.60
CA LYS A 330 -1.49 9.19 5.76
C LYS A 330 -1.60 10.67 5.41
N GLU A 331 -1.07 11.06 4.26
CA GLU A 331 -1.21 12.42 3.75
C GLU A 331 -2.65 12.68 3.30
N MET A 332 -3.17 13.84 3.68
CA MET A 332 -4.53 14.24 3.37
C MET A 332 -4.52 15.10 2.12
N ILE A 333 -5.52 14.97 1.26
CA ILE A 333 -5.67 15.82 0.07
C ILE A 333 -6.11 17.23 0.51
N GLY A 334 -7.06 17.29 1.46
CA GLY A 334 -7.56 18.57 1.95
C GLY A 334 -8.41 18.45 3.20
N LYS A 335 -8.54 19.59 3.89
CA LYS A 335 -9.34 19.76 5.11
C LYS A 335 -10.50 20.69 4.79
N PHE A 336 -11.72 20.24 5.05
CA PHE A 336 -12.92 21.00 4.74
C PHE A 336 -13.83 21.06 5.96
N TYR A 337 -14.67 22.08 6.00
CA TYR A 337 -15.67 22.25 7.04
C TYR A 337 -17.05 22.07 6.44
N ALA A 338 -17.82 21.11 6.96
CA ALA A 338 -19.19 20.87 6.54
C ALA A 338 -20.13 21.87 7.22
N SER A 339 -20.94 22.57 6.43
CA SER A 339 -21.93 23.54 6.86
C SER A 339 -23.27 23.30 6.16
N PHE A 340 -24.28 24.04 6.61
CA PHE A 340 -25.58 24.11 5.97
C PHE A 340 -25.59 25.37 5.12
N VAL A 341 -26.44 25.40 4.10
CA VAL A 341 -26.72 26.62 3.35
C VAL A 341 -28.10 27.09 3.75
N ALA A 342 -28.26 28.38 4.05
CA ALA A 342 -29.53 28.91 4.52
C ALA A 342 -29.80 30.29 3.94
N GLN A 343 -31.07 30.68 3.85
CA GLN A 343 -31.46 32.04 3.51
C GLN A 343 -30.96 33.04 4.58
N PRO A 344 -30.67 34.30 4.21
CA PRO A 344 -30.09 35.29 5.14
C PRO A 344 -30.87 35.48 6.44
N TRP A 345 -32.21 35.43 6.39
CA TRP A 345 -33.08 35.59 7.55
C TRP A 345 -33.06 34.38 8.51
N LEU A 346 -32.66 33.21 8.02
CA LEU A 346 -32.60 31.95 8.77
C LEU A 346 -31.19 31.70 9.35
N LEU A 347 -30.18 32.39 8.83
CA LEU A 347 -28.78 32.22 9.20
C LEU A 347 -28.51 32.47 10.70
N SER A 348 -28.95 33.60 11.24
CA SER A 348 -28.69 33.94 12.65
C SER A 348 -29.34 32.96 13.64
N PRO A 349 -30.62 32.57 13.48
CA PRO A 349 -31.24 31.53 14.30
C PRO A 349 -30.51 30.18 14.23
N ILE A 350 -30.13 29.74 13.02
CA ILE A 350 -29.46 28.45 12.82
C ILE A 350 -28.05 28.46 13.39
N ASN A 351 -27.25 29.51 13.15
CA ASN A 351 -25.90 29.60 13.70
C ASN A 351 -25.91 29.54 15.22
N ARG A 352 -26.85 30.24 15.86
CA ARG A 352 -27.00 30.17 17.33
C ARG A 352 -27.36 28.77 17.81
N MET A 353 -28.25 28.06 17.11
CA MET A 353 -28.56 26.66 17.42
C MET A 353 -27.36 25.75 17.19
N MET A 354 -26.61 25.95 16.11
CA MET A 354 -25.43 25.16 15.78
C MET A 354 -24.35 25.29 16.85
N LEU A 355 -24.11 26.51 17.34
CA LEU A 355 -23.22 26.78 18.47
C LEU A 355 -23.67 26.03 19.72
N GLN A 356 -24.94 26.11 20.10
CA GLN A 356 -25.48 25.38 21.26
C GLN A 356 -25.35 23.86 21.11
N LEU A 357 -25.63 23.31 19.93
CA LEU A 357 -25.52 21.87 19.64
C LEU A 357 -24.05 21.40 19.68
N ARG A 358 -23.11 22.27 19.29
CA ARG A 358 -21.67 22.02 19.39
C ARG A 358 -21.20 22.06 20.84
N GLU A 359 -21.51 23.13 21.57
CA GLU A 359 -21.05 23.33 22.96
C GLU A 359 -21.62 22.27 23.91
N SER A 360 -22.85 21.82 23.69
CA SER A 360 -23.47 20.73 24.45
C SER A 360 -22.93 19.34 24.10
N GLY A 361 -22.16 19.19 23.01
CA GLY A 361 -21.66 17.89 22.54
C GLY A 361 -22.71 17.02 21.84
N ILE A 362 -23.92 17.53 21.60
CA ILE A 362 -25.01 16.78 20.95
C ILE A 362 -24.63 16.37 19.52
N ILE A 363 -23.92 17.23 18.79
CA ILE A 363 -23.40 16.91 17.44
C ILE A 363 -22.50 15.67 17.51
N THR A 364 -21.54 15.67 18.44
CA THR A 364 -20.60 14.57 18.61
C THR A 364 -21.30 13.28 19.01
N PHE A 365 -22.30 13.36 19.89
CA PHE A 365 -23.11 12.20 20.29
C PHE A 365 -23.84 11.58 19.10
N HIS A 366 -24.60 12.38 18.34
CA HIS A 366 -25.33 11.86 17.18
C HIS A 366 -24.42 11.37 16.07
N LEU A 367 -23.25 11.99 15.88
CA LEU A 367 -22.26 11.54 14.91
C LEU A 367 -21.80 10.13 15.26
N HIS A 368 -21.35 9.90 16.49
CA HIS A 368 -20.90 8.58 16.94
C HIS A 368 -22.02 7.54 16.92
N ASP A 369 -23.24 7.92 17.30
CA ASP A 369 -24.42 7.04 17.25
C ASP A 369 -24.74 6.58 15.82
N VAL A 370 -24.83 7.51 14.86
CA VAL A 370 -25.10 7.21 13.46
C VAL A 370 -23.98 6.34 12.88
N LEU A 371 -22.73 6.70 13.14
CA LEU A 371 -21.59 5.90 12.70
C LEU A 371 -21.65 4.49 13.31
N ARG A 372 -21.94 4.34 14.59
CA ARG A 372 -22.03 3.01 15.23
C ARG A 372 -23.17 2.15 14.67
N ARG A 373 -24.35 2.72 14.40
CA ARG A 373 -25.52 1.97 13.93
C ARG A 373 -25.46 1.63 12.44
N ARG A 374 -24.91 2.51 11.60
CA ARG A 374 -24.99 2.40 10.14
C ARG A 374 -23.71 1.95 9.44
N THR A 375 -22.55 2.05 10.09
CA THR A 375 -21.28 1.69 9.44
C THR A 375 -20.90 0.25 9.70
N GLY A 376 -20.60 -0.48 8.64
CA GLY A 376 -20.07 -1.85 8.72
C GLY A 376 -18.60 -1.87 9.16
N PHE A 377 -18.15 -3.04 9.62
CA PHE A 377 -16.78 -3.26 10.08
C PHE A 377 -15.71 -2.94 9.01
N ASN A 378 -15.99 -3.25 7.73
CA ASN A 378 -15.03 -3.10 6.64
C ASN A 378 -14.55 -1.64 6.43
N LEU A 379 -15.43 -0.66 6.66
CA LEU A 379 -15.09 0.78 6.52
C LEU A 379 -14.22 1.29 7.68
N ARG A 380 -14.10 0.53 8.77
CA ARG A 380 -13.20 0.80 9.89
C ARG A 380 -11.92 -0.01 9.80
N GLU A 381 -12.00 -1.24 9.28
CA GLU A 381 -10.87 -2.15 9.09
C GLU A 381 -9.76 -1.55 8.22
N ILE A 382 -10.11 -0.70 7.24
CA ILE A 382 -9.16 0.06 6.41
C ILE A 382 -8.26 1.03 7.18
N LEU A 383 -8.63 1.40 8.41
CA LEU A 383 -7.82 2.22 9.31
C LEU A 383 -6.85 1.38 10.13
N VAL A 384 -7.10 0.07 10.25
CA VAL A 384 -6.24 -0.83 11.00
C VAL A 384 -5.01 -1.13 10.14
N GLU A 385 -3.85 -0.74 10.67
CA GLU A 385 -2.56 -1.04 10.06
C GLU A 385 -2.16 -2.47 10.46
N TYR A 386 -2.28 -3.39 9.51
CA TYR A 386 -1.81 -4.76 9.66
C TYR A 386 -0.35 -4.93 9.22
N ASP A 387 0.20 -3.93 8.51
CA ASP A 387 1.55 -3.94 7.93
C ASP A 387 2.61 -4.48 8.92
N GLY A 388 3.11 -5.70 8.65
CA GLY A 388 4.13 -6.37 9.46
C GLY A 388 3.65 -7.15 10.69
N LYS A 389 2.35 -7.16 10.99
CA LYS A 389 1.76 -7.80 12.19
C LYS A 389 0.42 -8.51 11.94
N ASP A 390 0.20 -9.07 10.73
CA ASP A 390 -1.01 -9.83 10.41
C ASP A 390 -1.24 -11.05 11.33
N GLY A 391 -0.26 -11.44 12.15
CA GLY A 391 -0.31 -12.64 13.00
C GLY A 391 -0.35 -13.95 12.19
N SER A 392 -0.47 -13.86 10.86
CA SER A 392 -0.47 -14.99 9.95
C SER A 392 0.94 -15.55 9.82
N ILE A 393 1.14 -16.77 10.32
CA ILE A 393 2.35 -17.55 10.11
C ILE A 393 2.39 -17.92 8.62
N ARG A 394 3.24 -17.25 7.84
CA ARG A 394 3.45 -17.61 6.44
C ARG A 394 4.45 -18.75 6.35
N VAL A 395 3.99 -19.87 5.80
CA VAL A 395 4.87 -21.00 5.48
C VAL A 395 5.82 -20.59 4.36
N LEU A 396 7.08 -20.97 4.47
CA LEU A 396 8.10 -20.67 3.47
C LEU A 396 7.78 -21.42 2.18
N THR A 397 7.46 -20.68 1.12
CA THR A 397 7.13 -21.23 -0.19
C THR A 397 8.40 -21.61 -0.97
N LEU A 398 8.25 -22.17 -2.16
CA LEU A 398 9.39 -22.55 -3.00
C LEU A 398 10.12 -21.32 -3.61
N THR A 399 9.42 -20.19 -3.74
CA THR A 399 9.95 -18.99 -4.41
C THR A 399 11.19 -18.39 -3.72
N PRO A 400 11.24 -18.24 -2.38
CA PRO A 400 12.43 -17.70 -1.71
C PRO A 400 13.62 -18.66 -1.70
N LEU A 401 13.38 -19.98 -1.83
CA LEU A 401 14.44 -21.00 -1.97
C LEU A 401 14.93 -21.17 -3.41
N GLY A 402 14.26 -20.54 -4.38
CA GLY A 402 14.54 -20.73 -5.80
C GLY A 402 16.00 -20.47 -6.17
N ALA A 403 16.63 -19.43 -5.59
CA ALA A 403 18.04 -19.13 -5.86
C ALA A 403 18.99 -20.28 -5.46
N ALA A 404 18.73 -20.99 -4.36
CA ALA A 404 19.58 -22.12 -3.95
C ALA A 404 19.46 -23.29 -4.93
N PHE A 405 18.24 -23.64 -5.34
CA PHE A 405 18.02 -24.70 -6.32
C PHE A 405 18.60 -24.34 -7.69
N PHE A 406 18.48 -23.08 -8.11
CA PHE A 406 19.08 -22.59 -9.34
C PHE A 406 20.61 -22.67 -9.31
N LEU A 407 21.24 -22.25 -8.21
CA LEU A 407 22.69 -22.33 -8.05
C LEU A 407 23.19 -23.78 -8.06
N LEU A 408 22.44 -24.69 -7.43
CA LEU A 408 22.71 -26.13 -7.50
C LEU A 408 22.63 -26.68 -8.92
N PHE A 409 21.57 -26.31 -9.66
CA PHE A 409 21.39 -26.73 -11.05
C PHE A 409 22.53 -26.22 -11.96
N VAL A 410 22.91 -24.95 -11.82
CA VAL A 410 24.04 -24.35 -12.55
C VAL A 410 25.34 -25.06 -12.19
N GLY A 411 25.60 -25.31 -10.91
CA GLY A 411 26.80 -26.01 -10.45
C GLY A 411 26.93 -27.42 -11.04
N LEU A 412 25.85 -28.20 -11.03
CA LEU A 412 25.83 -29.54 -11.64
C LEU A 412 25.99 -29.48 -13.17
N SER A 413 25.39 -28.49 -13.83
CA SER A 413 25.53 -28.29 -15.28
C SER A 413 26.97 -27.93 -15.67
N ILE A 414 27.64 -27.07 -14.91
CA ILE A 414 29.05 -26.74 -15.14
C ILE A 414 29.93 -27.97 -14.89
N SER A 415 29.69 -28.71 -13.80
CA SER A 415 30.47 -29.90 -13.47
C SER A 415 30.37 -30.98 -14.55
N THR A 416 29.16 -31.25 -15.04
CA THR A 416 28.93 -32.20 -16.14
C THR A 416 29.57 -31.75 -17.45
N LEU A 417 29.52 -30.45 -17.78
CA LEU A 417 30.18 -29.89 -18.95
C LEU A 417 31.71 -29.96 -18.86
N VAL A 418 32.30 -29.65 -17.71
CA VAL A 418 33.75 -29.77 -17.49
C VAL A 418 34.19 -31.23 -17.62
N PHE A 419 33.45 -32.15 -17.01
CA PHE A 419 33.72 -33.59 -17.13
C PHE A 419 33.66 -34.07 -18.58
N TYR A 420 32.66 -33.62 -19.34
CA TYR A 420 32.55 -33.91 -20.77
C TYR A 420 33.74 -33.37 -21.58
N LEU A 421 34.15 -32.13 -21.32
CA LEU A 421 35.31 -31.51 -21.97
C LEU A 421 36.62 -32.23 -21.62
N GLU A 422 36.79 -32.66 -20.36
CA GLU A 422 37.95 -33.43 -19.92
C GLU A 422 38.04 -34.77 -20.67
N ILE A 423 36.92 -35.49 -20.81
CA ILE A 423 36.85 -36.73 -21.59
C ILE A 423 37.25 -36.46 -23.04
N LYS A 424 36.70 -35.42 -23.68
CA LYS A 424 37.01 -35.07 -25.07
C LYS A 424 38.48 -34.69 -25.26
N TYR A 425 39.05 -33.91 -24.34
CA TYR A 425 40.45 -33.51 -24.37
C TYR A 425 41.39 -34.70 -24.19
N LYS A 426 41.09 -35.60 -23.24
CA LYS A 426 41.86 -36.82 -23.02
C LYS A 426 41.82 -37.77 -24.22
N ASN A 427 40.67 -37.85 -24.89
CA ASN A 427 40.50 -38.66 -26.10
C ASN A 427 41.28 -38.08 -27.31
N ASN A 428 41.45 -36.75 -27.38
CA ASN A 428 42.27 -36.09 -28.40
C ASN A 428 43.78 -36.10 -28.08
N SER A 429 44.18 -36.09 -26.80
CA SER A 429 45.59 -35.98 -26.37
C SER A 429 46.36 -37.30 -26.38
N LYS A 430 45.68 -38.46 -26.41
CA LYS A 430 46.35 -39.73 -26.62
C LYS A 430 45.63 -40.48 -27.73
N SER A 431 46.26 -40.53 -28.90
CA SER A 431 45.87 -41.47 -29.95
C SER A 431 45.75 -42.85 -29.32
N ILE A 432 44.56 -43.44 -29.34
CA ILE A 432 44.26 -44.78 -28.78
C ILE A 432 45.28 -45.82 -29.28
N ARG A 433 45.86 -45.60 -30.47
CA ARG A 433 46.98 -46.38 -31.02
C ARG A 433 48.26 -46.31 -30.19
N GLU A 434 48.65 -45.17 -29.64
CA GLU A 434 49.91 -45.03 -28.86
C GLU A 434 49.80 -45.68 -27.48
N ILE A 435 48.64 -45.62 -26.82
CA ILE A 435 48.42 -46.32 -25.54
C ILE A 435 48.45 -47.84 -25.74
N LEU A 436 47.79 -48.33 -26.80
CA LEU A 436 47.84 -49.75 -27.17
C LEU A 436 49.28 -50.19 -27.53
N ARG A 437 50.03 -49.34 -28.25
CA ARG A 437 51.43 -49.61 -28.61
C ARG A 437 52.37 -49.63 -27.41
N ASP A 438 52.18 -48.75 -26.42
CA ASP A 438 52.98 -48.68 -25.19
C ASP A 438 52.68 -49.85 -24.23
N ILE A 439 51.43 -50.34 -24.23
CA ILE A 439 51.02 -51.57 -23.51
C ILE A 439 51.62 -52.81 -24.16
N ASP A 440 51.64 -52.90 -25.50
CA ASP A 440 52.26 -54.01 -26.24
C ASP A 440 53.80 -53.99 -26.15
N GLN A 441 54.44 -52.82 -26.18
CA GLN A 441 55.90 -52.70 -25.95
C GLN A 441 56.32 -53.11 -24.55
N LYS A 442 55.52 -52.78 -23.51
CA LYS A 442 55.77 -53.24 -22.13
C LYS A 442 55.51 -54.74 -21.93
N ARG A 443 54.64 -55.36 -22.73
CA ARG A 443 54.48 -56.84 -22.77
C ARG A 443 55.65 -57.53 -23.48
N GLY A 444 56.17 -56.96 -24.57
CA GLY A 444 57.33 -57.51 -25.30
C GLY A 444 58.67 -57.39 -24.54
N SER A 445 58.87 -56.33 -23.76
CA SER A 445 60.10 -56.16 -22.97
C SER A 445 60.17 -57.07 -21.72
N ARG A 446 59.01 -57.42 -21.13
CA ARG A 446 58.93 -58.41 -20.04
C ARG A 446 59.24 -59.84 -20.50
N SER A 447 58.90 -60.18 -21.75
CA SER A 447 59.20 -61.49 -22.37
C SER A 447 60.67 -61.65 -22.76
N THR A 448 61.34 -60.58 -23.18
CA THR A 448 62.76 -60.62 -23.60
C THR A 448 63.74 -60.54 -22.41
N SER A 449 63.32 -59.95 -21.29
CA SER A 449 64.10 -59.94 -20.04
C SER A 449 64.19 -61.32 -19.36
N THR A 450 63.26 -62.24 -19.63
CA THR A 450 63.25 -63.60 -19.06
C THR A 450 64.05 -64.61 -19.90
N GLY A 451 64.29 -64.32 -21.18
CA GLY A 451 65.03 -65.21 -22.10
C GLY A 451 66.55 -65.01 -22.17
N LYS A 452 67.11 -63.94 -21.59
CA LYS A 452 68.57 -63.65 -21.62
C LYS A 452 69.33 -64.04 -20.34
N LYS A 453 68.72 -64.83 -19.45
CA LYS A 453 69.36 -65.37 -18.23
C LYS A 453 69.60 -66.89 -18.27
N GLN A 454 69.45 -67.54 -19.41
CA GLN A 454 69.81 -68.95 -19.61
C GLN A 454 70.51 -69.11 -20.97
N LEU A 455 71.81 -68.86 -20.97
CA LEU A 455 72.84 -69.55 -21.76
C LEU A 455 74.20 -69.18 -21.19
#